data_AF-A0AAU8FS50-F1
#
_entry.id   AF-A0AAU8FS50-F1
#
_cell.length_a   1.000
_cell.length_b   1.000
_cell.length_c   1.000
_cell.angle_alpha   90.00
_cell.angle_beta   90.00
_cell.angle_gamma   90.00
#
_symmetry.space_group_name_H-M   'P 1'
#
loop_
_entity.id
_entity.type
_entity.pdbx_description
1 polymer ?
#
loop_
_entity_poly.entity_id
_entity_poly.type
_entity_poly.pdbx_seq_one_letter_code
_entity_poly.pdbx_strand_id
1 'polypeptide(L)'
;MDKSKVLIYENKDLAKTINNELDNYVDALNEVVEKYPALELGGITEEVTELILSPLGGKTIETQYWNTLKAQLDKSGVTNKILRDTVLSGSKEPIEEFKAAHRKAQTLPLTYRDTLKYIVFDGSNFGLIKGYKEEVLERYAREYLTDKGEIMFFQAAKNLEKALSAFREELKKVEANYRISRTLGCLDSILKPTPNGDWVADPERAIYFRRYAVRNQSAAPSMKHTL
;
A
#
# COMPACT_ATOMS: atom_id res chain seq x y z
N MET A 1 -1.85 -10.05 -17.39
CA MET A 1 -1.07 -10.52 -16.23
C MET A 1 0.01 -11.46 -16.74
N ASP A 2 1.25 -11.01 -16.65
CA ASP A 2 2.41 -11.75 -17.12
C ASP A 2 2.66 -12.94 -16.17
N LYS A 3 2.67 -14.17 -16.71
CA LYS A 3 2.71 -15.42 -15.91
C LYS A 3 4.10 -15.70 -15.29
N SER A 4 5.04 -14.75 -15.40
CA SER A 4 6.45 -14.89 -15.06
C SER A 4 6.83 -14.32 -13.70
N LYS A 5 5.97 -13.51 -13.06
CA LYS A 5 6.32 -12.82 -11.80
C LYS A 5 6.08 -13.71 -10.57
N VAL A 6 7.01 -13.70 -9.62
CA VAL A 6 6.86 -14.34 -8.30
C VAL A 6 6.92 -13.29 -7.22
N LEU A 7 5.82 -13.11 -6.47
CA LEU A 7 5.76 -12.22 -5.30
C LEU A 7 6.64 -12.78 -4.18
N ILE A 8 7.62 -11.99 -3.72
CA ILE A 8 8.54 -12.39 -2.64
C ILE A 8 8.31 -11.63 -1.34
N TYR A 9 7.75 -10.43 -1.44
CA TYR A 9 7.45 -9.59 -0.28
C TYR A 9 6.25 -8.70 -0.54
N GLU A 10 5.42 -8.50 0.48
CA GLU A 10 4.35 -7.52 0.50
C GLU A 10 4.35 -6.81 1.87
N ASN A 11 4.43 -5.47 1.84
CA ASN A 11 4.13 -4.65 2.99
C ASN A 11 2.60 -4.52 3.14
N LYS A 12 2.01 -5.38 3.97
CA LYS A 12 0.55 -5.48 4.15
C LYS A 12 -0.08 -4.18 4.70
N ASP A 13 0.60 -3.51 5.62
CA ASP A 13 0.09 -2.27 6.22
C ASP A 13 0.07 -1.12 5.21
N LEU A 14 1.10 -1.05 4.37
CA LEU A 14 1.17 -0.08 3.29
C LEU A 14 0.13 -0.39 2.20
N ALA A 15 0.00 -1.66 1.80
CA ALA A 15 -1.01 -2.09 0.84
C ALA A 15 -2.43 -1.75 1.32
N LYS A 16 -2.72 -1.95 2.61
CA LYS A 16 -4.00 -1.58 3.21
C LYS A 16 -4.21 -0.06 3.18
N THR A 17 -3.19 0.72 3.54
CA THR A 17 -3.24 2.19 3.49
C THR A 17 -3.54 2.68 2.07
N ILE A 18 -2.80 2.19 1.07
CA ILE A 18 -3.00 2.55 -0.35
C ILE A 18 -4.44 2.26 -0.79
N ASN A 19 -4.94 1.06 -0.51
CA ASN A 19 -6.29 0.68 -0.92
C ASN A 19 -7.34 1.58 -0.27
N ASN A 20 -7.22 1.84 1.04
CA ASN A 20 -8.13 2.71 1.75
C ASN A 20 -8.09 4.15 1.24
N GLU A 21 -6.91 4.72 0.98
CA GLU A 21 -6.77 6.06 0.42
C GLU A 21 -7.45 6.19 -0.94
N LEU A 22 -7.22 5.20 -1.82
CA LEU A 22 -7.83 5.18 -3.16
C LEU A 22 -9.34 5.05 -3.10
N ASP A 23 -9.87 4.13 -2.28
CA ASP A 23 -11.31 3.92 -2.15
C ASP A 23 -12.00 5.16 -1.57
N ASN A 24 -11.46 5.72 -0.48
CA ASN A 24 -12.00 6.95 0.11
C ASN A 24 -12.00 8.13 -0.86
N TYR A 25 -10.97 8.24 -1.70
CA TYR A 25 -10.89 9.32 -2.67
C TYR A 25 -11.89 9.13 -3.82
N VAL A 26 -12.06 7.91 -4.31
CA VAL A 26 -13.11 7.58 -5.30
C VAL A 26 -14.50 7.88 -4.73
N ASP A 27 -14.79 7.47 -3.50
CA ASP A 27 -16.06 7.74 -2.84
C ASP A 27 -16.31 9.25 -2.69
N ALA A 28 -15.29 10.01 -2.30
CA ALA A 28 -15.40 11.47 -2.20
C ALA A 28 -15.61 12.14 -3.56
N LEU A 29 -15.00 11.64 -4.63
CA LEU A 29 -15.25 12.14 -5.99
C LEU A 29 -16.67 11.80 -6.48
N ASN A 30 -17.20 10.64 -6.13
CA ASN A 30 -18.58 10.27 -6.44
C ASN A 30 -19.58 11.19 -5.73
N GLU A 31 -19.31 11.59 -4.49
CA GLU A 31 -20.10 12.62 -3.81
C GLU A 31 -20.09 13.96 -4.58
N VAL A 32 -18.96 14.35 -5.19
CA VAL A 32 -18.90 15.55 -6.04
C VAL A 32 -19.79 15.40 -7.28
N VAL A 33 -19.73 14.23 -7.93
CA VAL A 33 -20.54 13.91 -9.10
C VAL A 33 -22.03 13.92 -8.78
N GLU A 34 -22.43 13.38 -7.63
CA GLU A 34 -23.84 13.39 -7.18
C GLU A 34 -24.38 14.80 -6.96
N LYS A 35 -23.53 15.74 -6.52
CA LYS A 35 -23.93 17.14 -6.28
C LYS A 35 -23.90 18.00 -7.55
N TYR A 36 -23.14 17.61 -8.57
CA TYR A 36 -22.97 18.41 -9.78
C TYR A 36 -24.28 18.68 -10.56
N PRO A 37 -25.20 17.71 -10.76
CA PRO A 37 -26.47 17.95 -11.48
C PRO A 37 -27.33 19.07 -10.89
N ALA A 38 -27.28 19.30 -9.58
CA ALA A 38 -28.03 20.37 -8.92
C ALA A 38 -27.57 21.79 -9.32
N LEU A 39 -26.41 21.91 -9.99
CA LEU A 39 -25.92 23.18 -10.51
C LEU A 39 -26.52 23.55 -11.87
N GLU A 40 -27.20 22.62 -12.54
CA GLU A 40 -27.84 22.82 -13.86
C GLU A 40 -26.88 23.39 -14.93
N LEU A 41 -25.59 23.10 -14.83
CA LEU A 41 -24.55 23.60 -15.76
C LEU A 41 -24.41 22.76 -17.04
N GLY A 42 -25.13 21.66 -17.13
CA GLY A 42 -25.01 20.67 -18.21
C GLY A 42 -24.63 19.28 -17.67
N GLY A 43 -24.32 18.36 -18.59
CA GLY A 43 -23.80 17.04 -18.23
C GLY A 43 -22.32 17.07 -17.88
N ILE A 44 -21.83 16.00 -17.24
CA ILE A 44 -20.40 15.84 -16.95
C ILE A 44 -19.68 15.42 -18.23
N THR A 45 -18.95 16.37 -18.83
CA THR A 45 -18.05 16.14 -19.97
C THR A 45 -16.64 15.81 -19.47
N GLU A 46 -15.76 15.38 -20.38
CA GLU A 46 -14.34 15.15 -20.08
C GLU A 46 -13.68 16.40 -19.46
N GLU A 47 -14.00 17.59 -19.97
CA GLU A 47 -13.51 18.87 -19.46
C GLU A 47 -14.00 19.13 -18.02
N VAL A 48 -15.25 18.76 -17.71
CA VAL A 48 -15.80 18.88 -16.35
C VAL A 48 -15.12 17.87 -15.43
N THR A 49 -14.87 16.65 -15.90
CA THR A 49 -14.12 15.63 -15.14
C THR A 49 -12.71 16.13 -14.81
N GLU A 50 -11.99 16.68 -15.77
CA GLU A 50 -10.67 17.28 -15.54
C GLU A 50 -10.72 18.43 -14.53
N LEU A 51 -11.75 19.28 -14.61
CA LEU A 51 -11.98 20.33 -13.63
C LEU A 51 -12.21 19.76 -12.23
N ILE A 52 -13.08 18.76 -12.07
CA ILE A 52 -13.37 18.12 -10.77
C ILE A 52 -12.11 17.52 -10.14
N LEU A 53 -11.24 16.92 -10.96
CA LEU A 53 -9.96 16.36 -10.49
C LEU A 53 -8.94 17.45 -10.13
N SER A 54 -9.08 18.66 -10.70
CA SER A 54 -8.18 19.78 -10.44
C SER A 54 -8.40 20.40 -9.05
N PRO A 55 -7.33 20.76 -8.32
CA PRO A 55 -7.46 21.45 -7.03
C PRO A 55 -8.25 22.76 -7.10
N LEU A 56 -8.27 23.42 -8.26
CA LEU A 56 -9.00 24.68 -8.50
C LEU A 56 -10.41 24.48 -9.09
N GLY A 57 -10.80 23.23 -9.37
CA GLY A 57 -12.06 22.85 -9.99
C GLY A 57 -13.28 23.50 -9.35
N GLY A 58 -13.41 23.34 -8.04
CA GLY A 58 -14.51 23.90 -7.25
C GLY A 58 -14.73 25.40 -7.46
N LYS A 59 -13.65 26.18 -7.53
CA LYS A 59 -13.73 27.64 -7.74
C LYS A 59 -14.10 28.00 -9.18
N THR A 60 -13.59 27.25 -10.15
CA THR A 60 -13.90 27.45 -11.56
C THR A 60 -15.37 27.13 -11.84
N ILE A 61 -15.88 26.01 -11.32
CA ILE A 61 -17.28 25.60 -11.46
C ILE A 61 -18.21 26.58 -10.73
N GLU A 62 -17.84 27.05 -9.53
CA GLU A 62 -18.56 28.13 -8.83
C GLU A 62 -18.68 29.39 -9.69
N THR A 63 -17.61 29.80 -10.35
CA THR A 63 -17.63 30.97 -11.22
C THR A 63 -18.55 30.76 -12.41
N GLN A 64 -18.51 29.58 -13.04
CA GLN A 64 -19.39 29.21 -14.15
C GLN A 64 -20.87 29.19 -13.73
N TYR A 65 -21.16 28.64 -12.55
CA TYR A 65 -22.51 28.61 -11.97
C TYR A 65 -23.10 30.00 -11.81
N TRP A 66 -22.39 30.89 -11.13
CA TRP A 66 -22.87 32.26 -10.89
C TRP A 66 -23.00 33.07 -12.18
N ASN A 67 -22.11 32.87 -13.15
CA ASN A 67 -22.19 33.54 -14.46
C ASN A 67 -23.40 33.06 -15.26
N THR A 68 -23.66 31.74 -15.25
CA THR A 68 -24.81 31.15 -15.95
C THR A 68 -26.13 31.63 -15.35
N LEU A 69 -26.24 31.63 -14.01
CA LEU A 69 -27.42 32.12 -13.31
C LEU A 69 -27.70 33.60 -13.59
N LYS A 70 -26.66 34.45 -13.58
CA LYS A 70 -26.79 35.87 -13.97
C LYS A 70 -27.25 36.03 -15.42
N ALA A 71 -26.67 35.27 -16.35
CA ALA A 71 -27.05 35.32 -17.75
C ALA A 71 -28.49 34.85 -17.98
N GLN A 72 -28.98 33.86 -17.21
CA GLN A 72 -30.38 33.43 -17.24
C GLN A 72 -31.33 34.50 -16.69
N LEU A 73 -30.97 35.19 -15.61
CA LEU A 73 -31.72 36.34 -15.09
C LEU A 73 -31.80 37.49 -16.11
N ASP A 74 -30.71 37.75 -16.83
CA ASP A 74 -30.67 38.78 -17.87
C ASP A 74 -31.54 38.38 -19.07
N LYS A 75 -31.45 37.13 -19.53
CA LYS A 75 -32.26 36.60 -20.64
C LYS A 75 -33.77 36.55 -20.32
N SER A 76 -34.13 36.29 -19.06
CA SER A 76 -35.52 36.29 -18.61
C SER A 76 -36.10 37.69 -18.38
N GLY A 77 -35.30 38.75 -18.55
CA GLY A 77 -35.74 40.13 -18.41
C GLY A 77 -35.92 40.58 -16.95
N VAL A 78 -35.35 39.85 -15.98
CA VAL A 78 -35.42 40.21 -14.57
C VAL A 78 -34.45 41.36 -14.27
N THR A 79 -34.95 42.59 -14.37
CA THR A 79 -34.19 43.82 -14.11
C THR A 79 -34.32 44.31 -12.66
N ASN A 80 -35.34 43.85 -11.92
CA ASN A 80 -35.57 44.25 -10.53
C ASN A 80 -34.49 43.67 -9.61
N LYS A 81 -33.73 44.55 -8.95
CA LYS A 81 -32.61 44.16 -8.08
C LYS A 81 -33.02 43.23 -6.92
N ILE A 82 -34.16 43.49 -6.28
CA ILE A 82 -34.63 42.67 -5.14
C ILE A 82 -34.94 41.25 -5.61
N LEU A 83 -35.61 41.09 -6.75
CA LEU A 83 -35.89 39.76 -7.30
C LEU A 83 -34.59 39.01 -7.65
N ARG A 84 -33.60 39.71 -8.23
CA ARG A 84 -32.28 39.12 -8.52
C ARG A 84 -31.59 38.65 -7.25
N ASP A 85 -31.57 39.49 -6.21
CA ASP A 85 -30.92 39.16 -4.93
C ASP A 85 -31.61 37.96 -4.25
N THR A 86 -32.94 37.87 -4.32
CA THR A 86 -33.70 36.72 -3.82
C THR A 86 -33.34 35.43 -4.56
N VAL A 87 -33.29 35.45 -5.90
CA VAL A 87 -32.88 34.27 -6.68
C VAL A 87 -31.44 33.87 -6.36
N LEU A 88 -30.50 34.82 -6.40
CA LEU A 88 -29.09 34.55 -6.11
C LEU A 88 -28.90 34.00 -4.69
N SER A 89 -29.68 34.46 -3.71
CA SER A 89 -29.63 33.93 -2.35
C SER A 89 -30.20 32.51 -2.24
N GLY A 90 -31.31 32.22 -2.91
CA GLY A 90 -31.91 30.88 -2.95
C GLY A 90 -31.01 29.85 -3.65
N SER A 91 -30.20 30.30 -4.60
CA SER A 91 -29.27 29.46 -5.37
C SER A 91 -27.93 29.16 -4.67
N LYS A 92 -27.72 29.60 -3.42
CA LYS A 92 -26.45 29.39 -2.70
C LYS A 92 -26.25 27.96 -2.21
N GLU A 93 -27.31 27.31 -1.79
CA GLU A 93 -27.22 25.98 -1.15
C GLU A 93 -26.62 24.92 -2.09
N PRO A 94 -27.08 24.76 -3.36
CA PRO A 94 -26.50 23.77 -4.27
C PRO A 94 -24.99 23.94 -4.50
N ILE A 95 -24.52 25.18 -4.66
CA ILE A 95 -23.11 25.44 -4.92
C ILE A 95 -22.23 25.27 -3.67
N GLU A 96 -22.76 25.57 -2.48
CA GLU A 96 -22.04 25.31 -1.23
C GLU A 96 -21.95 23.81 -0.94
N GLU A 97 -22.99 23.03 -1.21
CA GLU A 97 -22.93 21.56 -1.12
C GLU A 97 -21.88 20.98 -2.07
N PHE A 98 -21.88 21.41 -3.33
CA PHE A 98 -20.88 21.01 -4.31
C PHE A 98 -19.45 21.37 -3.87
N LYS A 99 -19.24 22.60 -3.39
CA LYS A 99 -17.93 23.06 -2.89
C LYS A 99 -17.47 22.28 -1.67
N ALA A 100 -18.38 21.93 -0.77
CA ALA A 100 -18.07 21.13 0.41
C ALA A 100 -17.61 19.72 0.00
N ALA A 101 -18.34 19.06 -0.90
CA ALA A 101 -17.96 17.75 -1.45
C ALA A 101 -16.60 17.83 -2.17
N HIS A 102 -16.40 18.83 -3.02
CA HIS A 102 -15.15 19.00 -3.75
C HIS A 102 -13.97 19.26 -2.80
N ARG A 103 -14.15 20.13 -1.80
CA ARG A 103 -13.12 20.39 -0.81
C ARG A 103 -12.77 19.14 -0.02
N LYS A 104 -13.76 18.35 0.40
CA LYS A 104 -13.56 17.07 1.09
C LYS A 104 -12.68 16.14 0.27
N ALA A 105 -13.01 15.93 -1.01
CA ALA A 105 -12.20 15.12 -1.92
C ALA A 105 -10.75 15.65 -2.01
N GLN A 106 -10.56 16.96 -2.18
CA GLN A 106 -9.21 17.56 -2.34
C GLN A 106 -8.38 17.58 -1.05
N THR A 107 -9.00 17.46 0.13
CA THR A 107 -8.28 17.42 1.42
C THR A 107 -7.86 16.02 1.85
N LEU A 108 -8.34 14.98 1.16
CA LEU A 108 -7.95 13.62 1.49
C LEU A 108 -6.44 13.43 1.26
N PRO A 109 -5.74 12.78 2.20
CA PRO A 109 -4.36 12.43 1.98
C PRO A 109 -4.30 11.44 0.81
N LEU A 110 -3.65 11.87 -0.26
CA LEU A 110 -3.11 10.95 -1.25
C LEU A 110 -1.60 10.96 -1.08
N THR A 111 -1.11 9.96 -0.36
CA THR A 111 0.32 9.71 -0.20
C THR A 111 0.97 9.50 -1.57
N TYR A 112 0.18 9.07 -2.57
CA TYR A 112 0.61 8.76 -3.93
C TYR A 112 -0.16 9.58 -4.96
N ARG A 113 0.02 10.91 -5.02
CA ARG A 113 -0.70 11.78 -5.97
C ARG A 113 -0.62 11.36 -7.43
N ASP A 114 0.48 10.74 -7.86
CA ASP A 114 0.63 10.20 -9.21
C ASP A 114 -0.41 9.11 -9.54
N THR A 115 -1.14 8.60 -8.54
CA THR A 115 -2.17 7.58 -8.71
C THR A 115 -3.52 8.15 -9.17
N LEU A 116 -3.71 9.47 -9.08
CA LEU A 116 -4.92 10.14 -9.59
C LEU A 116 -5.15 9.91 -11.08
N LYS A 117 -4.07 9.73 -11.86
CA LYS A 117 -4.15 9.41 -13.29
C LYS A 117 -4.83 8.06 -13.59
N TYR A 118 -5.04 7.22 -12.57
CA TYR A 118 -5.68 5.91 -12.70
C TYR A 118 -7.17 5.94 -12.35
N ILE A 119 -7.66 7.09 -11.91
CA ILE A 119 -9.08 7.34 -11.66
C ILE A 119 -9.69 7.84 -12.95
N VAL A 120 -10.75 7.18 -13.39
CA VAL A 120 -11.50 7.53 -14.58
C VAL A 120 -12.97 7.69 -14.24
N PHE A 121 -13.63 8.53 -15.02
CA PHE A 121 -15.06 8.68 -15.00
C PHE A 121 -15.68 7.81 -16.11
N ASP A 122 -16.61 6.93 -15.77
CA ASP A 122 -17.25 6.01 -16.72
C ASP A 122 -18.54 6.56 -17.36
N GLY A 123 -18.84 7.84 -17.11
CA GLY A 123 -20.08 8.51 -17.50
C GLY A 123 -21.11 8.60 -16.38
N SER A 124 -20.96 7.80 -15.32
CA SER A 124 -21.86 7.81 -14.16
C SER A 124 -21.10 8.04 -12.86
N ASN A 125 -19.98 7.33 -12.67
CA ASN A 125 -19.20 7.37 -11.45
C ASN A 125 -17.70 7.41 -11.76
N PHE A 126 -16.94 7.92 -10.80
CA PHE A 126 -15.52 7.68 -10.75
C PHE A 126 -15.23 6.25 -10.30
N GLY A 127 -14.23 5.67 -10.94
CA GLY A 127 -13.75 4.34 -10.63
C GLY A 127 -12.27 4.19 -10.95
N LEU A 128 -11.69 3.11 -10.43
CA LEU A 128 -10.33 2.71 -10.74
C LEU A 128 -10.36 1.74 -11.91
N ILE A 129 -9.54 1.98 -12.93
CA ILE A 129 -9.47 1.04 -14.05
C ILE A 129 -8.96 -0.33 -13.52
N LYS A 130 -9.57 -1.41 -14.00
CA LYS A 130 -9.27 -2.79 -13.59
C LYS A 130 -7.83 -3.16 -13.98
N GLY A 131 -6.96 -3.31 -12.98
CA GLY A 131 -5.52 -3.64 -13.16
C GLY A 131 -4.58 -2.61 -12.51
N TYR A 132 -5.03 -1.38 -12.29
CA TYR A 132 -4.14 -0.31 -11.83
C TYR A 132 -3.93 -0.29 -10.31
N LYS A 133 -4.91 -0.76 -9.53
CA LYS A 133 -4.65 -1.06 -8.10
C LYS A 133 -3.46 -2.01 -7.96
N GLU A 134 -3.36 -3.00 -8.85
CA GLU A 134 -2.24 -3.93 -8.85
C GLU A 134 -0.93 -3.19 -9.17
N GLU A 135 -0.88 -2.37 -10.22
CA GLU A 135 0.31 -1.57 -10.56
C GLU A 135 0.79 -0.65 -9.42
N VAL A 136 -0.14 0.00 -8.71
CA VAL A 136 0.21 0.85 -7.56
C VAL A 136 0.78 -0.01 -6.43
N LEU A 137 0.19 -1.17 -6.16
CA LEU A 137 0.72 -2.10 -5.16
C LEU A 137 2.08 -2.68 -5.57
N GLU A 138 2.28 -3.04 -6.85
CA GLU A 138 3.58 -3.46 -7.39
C GLU A 138 4.64 -2.37 -7.24
N ARG A 139 4.25 -1.09 -7.36
CA ARG A 139 5.20 0.03 -7.30
C ARG A 139 5.61 0.40 -5.88
N TYR A 140 4.70 0.28 -4.91
CA TYR A 140 4.90 0.85 -3.58
C TYR A 140 4.86 -0.16 -2.44
N ALA A 141 4.19 -1.30 -2.60
CA ALA A 141 3.92 -2.23 -1.50
C ALA A 141 4.36 -3.67 -1.75
N ARG A 142 4.75 -4.04 -2.96
CA ARG A 142 5.07 -5.42 -3.34
C ARG A 142 6.38 -5.51 -4.09
N GLU A 143 7.11 -6.59 -3.86
CA GLU A 143 8.34 -6.90 -4.58
C GLU A 143 8.19 -8.25 -5.29
N TYR A 144 8.56 -8.25 -6.57
CA TYR A 144 8.47 -9.43 -7.43
C TYR A 144 9.83 -9.77 -8.00
N LEU A 145 10.10 -11.06 -8.13
CA LEU A 145 11.16 -11.56 -8.99
C LEU A 145 10.59 -11.82 -10.38
N THR A 146 11.37 -11.45 -11.40
CA THR A 146 11.00 -11.60 -12.81
C THR A 146 12.04 -12.40 -13.59
N ASP A 147 13.29 -12.44 -13.13
CA ASP A 147 14.33 -13.26 -13.71
C ASP A 147 14.18 -14.73 -13.29
N LYS A 148 14.32 -15.64 -14.25
CA LYS A 148 14.17 -17.07 -14.03
C LYS A 148 15.25 -17.63 -13.09
N GLY A 149 16.47 -17.13 -13.18
CA GLY A 149 17.58 -17.51 -12.31
C GLY A 149 17.32 -17.08 -10.86
N GLU A 150 16.89 -15.84 -10.65
CA GLU A 150 16.50 -15.33 -9.33
C GLU A 150 15.34 -16.13 -8.72
N ILE A 151 14.32 -16.45 -9.52
CA ILE A 151 13.17 -17.26 -9.08
C ILE A 151 13.64 -18.66 -8.64
N MET A 152 14.49 -19.31 -9.43
CA MET A 152 15.02 -20.64 -9.09
C MET A 152 15.87 -20.60 -7.82
N PHE A 153 16.71 -19.57 -7.67
CA PHE A 153 17.52 -19.38 -6.46
C PHE A 153 16.64 -19.15 -5.22
N PHE A 154 15.63 -18.29 -5.33
CA PHE A 154 14.67 -18.02 -4.26
C PHE A 154 13.93 -19.29 -3.82
N GLN A 155 13.48 -20.12 -4.77
CA GLN A 155 12.84 -21.40 -4.47
C GLN A 155 13.79 -22.37 -3.75
N ALA A 156 15.06 -22.45 -4.18
CA ALA A 156 16.06 -23.26 -3.51
C ALA A 156 16.32 -22.79 -2.06
N ALA A 157 16.44 -21.47 -1.85
CA ALA A 157 16.59 -20.88 -0.53
C ALA A 157 15.39 -21.17 0.38
N LYS A 158 14.16 -21.08 -0.14
CA LYS A 158 12.92 -21.42 0.59
C LYS A 158 12.86 -22.90 0.99
N ASN A 159 13.34 -23.80 0.14
CA ASN A 159 13.40 -25.22 0.47
C ASN A 159 14.44 -25.52 1.56
N LEU A 160 15.59 -24.85 1.52
CA LEU A 160 16.61 -24.96 2.55
C LEU A 160 16.10 -24.44 3.90
N GLU A 161 15.42 -23.28 3.93
CA GLU A 161 14.79 -22.72 5.13
C GLU A 161 13.84 -23.72 5.80
N LYS A 162 12.98 -24.38 5.00
CA LYS A 162 12.04 -25.41 5.48
C LYS A 162 12.77 -26.62 6.05
N ALA A 163 13.78 -27.13 5.34
CA ALA A 163 14.56 -28.28 5.79
C ALA A 163 15.27 -28.00 7.12
N LEU A 164 15.88 -26.82 7.27
CA LEU A 164 16.52 -26.39 8.52
C LEU A 164 15.52 -26.24 9.65
N SER A 165 14.33 -25.69 9.37
CA SER A 165 13.25 -25.55 10.35
C SER A 165 12.75 -26.91 10.84
N ALA A 166 12.52 -27.85 9.93
CA ALA A 166 12.12 -29.22 10.27
C ALA A 166 13.20 -29.96 11.07
N PHE A 167 14.47 -29.82 10.70
CA PHE A 167 15.57 -30.38 11.46
C PHE A 167 15.65 -29.82 12.88
N ARG A 168 15.43 -28.51 13.05
CA ARG A 168 15.40 -27.85 14.38
C ARG A 168 14.24 -28.36 15.24
N GLU A 169 13.06 -28.56 14.65
CA GLU A 169 11.90 -29.15 15.32
C GLU A 169 12.20 -30.57 15.83
N GLU A 170 12.80 -31.42 14.98
CA GLU A 170 13.18 -32.78 15.38
C GLU A 170 14.27 -32.78 16.46
N LEU A 171 15.26 -31.89 16.37
CA LEU A 171 16.27 -31.69 17.42
C LEU A 171 15.63 -31.32 18.77
N LYS A 172 14.67 -30.40 18.79
CA LYS A 172 13.92 -30.04 20.01
C LYS A 172 13.18 -31.23 20.61
N LYS A 173 12.56 -32.08 19.77
CA LYS A 173 11.86 -33.30 20.22
C LYS A 173 12.84 -34.31 20.83
N VAL A 174 14.00 -34.49 20.22
CA VAL A 174 15.06 -35.37 20.76
C VAL A 174 15.62 -34.81 22.08
N GLU A 175 15.87 -33.51 22.19
CA GLU A 175 16.32 -32.88 23.44
C GLU A 175 15.27 -32.99 24.56
N ALA A 176 13.98 -32.84 24.23
CA ALA A 176 12.87 -33.03 25.17
C ALA A 176 12.79 -34.48 25.69
N ASN A 177 13.08 -35.47 24.83
CA ASN A 177 13.04 -36.89 25.17
C ASN A 177 14.28 -37.39 25.95
N TYR A 178 15.42 -36.71 25.85
CA TYR A 178 16.66 -37.19 26.46
C TYR A 178 17.19 -36.35 27.63
N ARG A 179 16.57 -35.23 28.03
CA ARG A 179 17.09 -34.33 29.10
C ARG A 179 18.62 -34.07 28.95
N ILE A 180 19.11 -33.94 27.72
CA ILE A 180 20.54 -33.70 27.47
C ILE A 180 20.79 -32.21 27.65
N SER A 181 21.18 -31.82 28.86
CA SER A 181 21.37 -30.42 29.24
C SER A 181 22.66 -29.76 28.69
N ARG A 182 23.29 -30.25 27.60
CA ARG A 182 24.63 -29.76 27.21
C ARG A 182 24.92 -29.58 25.72
N THR A 183 23.98 -29.80 24.80
CA THR A 183 24.24 -29.61 23.36
C THR A 183 23.94 -28.21 22.83
N LEU A 184 23.06 -27.42 23.48
CA LEU A 184 22.70 -26.07 23.04
C LEU A 184 23.76 -24.98 23.34
N GLY A 185 24.72 -25.22 24.25
CA GLY A 185 25.75 -24.23 24.59
C GLY A 185 26.66 -23.84 23.41
N CYS A 186 26.73 -24.68 22.37
CA CYS A 186 27.54 -24.43 21.18
C CYS A 186 26.79 -23.64 20.09
N LEU A 187 25.45 -23.62 20.10
CA LEU A 187 24.64 -22.89 19.11
C LEU A 187 24.22 -21.50 19.62
N ASP A 188 23.88 -21.39 20.90
CA ASP A 188 23.54 -20.11 21.57
C ASP A 188 24.74 -19.15 21.67
N SER A 189 25.96 -19.66 21.49
CA SER A 189 27.18 -18.87 21.49
C SER A 189 27.53 -18.29 20.11
N ILE A 190 26.93 -18.77 19.02
CA ILE A 190 27.21 -18.30 17.66
C ILE A 190 26.12 -17.36 17.17
N LEU A 191 24.92 -17.46 17.71
CA LEU A 191 23.77 -16.66 17.31
C LEU A 191 23.43 -15.63 18.40
N LYS A 192 23.16 -14.39 18.01
CA LYS A 192 22.62 -13.35 18.89
C LYS A 192 21.15 -13.09 18.54
N PRO A 193 20.24 -12.99 19.52
CA PRO A 193 18.86 -12.61 19.24
C PRO A 193 18.80 -11.13 18.85
N THR A 194 17.99 -10.82 17.84
CA THR A 194 17.61 -9.47 17.46
C THR A 194 16.42 -9.02 18.31
N PRO A 195 16.15 -7.70 18.40
CA PRO A 195 15.01 -7.17 19.16
C PRO A 195 13.65 -7.73 18.73
N ASN A 196 13.55 -8.28 17.50
CA ASN A 196 12.33 -8.82 16.94
C ASN A 196 12.20 -10.35 17.12
N GLY A 197 13.16 -10.99 17.80
CA GLY A 197 13.13 -12.43 18.10
C GLY A 197 13.85 -13.33 17.07
N ASP A 198 14.40 -12.77 16.00
CA ASP A 198 15.21 -13.50 15.03
C ASP A 198 16.65 -13.70 15.53
N TRP A 199 17.37 -14.69 15.01
CA TRP A 199 18.73 -15.01 15.46
C TRP A 199 19.74 -14.83 14.32
N VAL A 200 20.80 -14.04 14.55
CA VAL A 200 21.83 -13.70 13.53
C VAL A 200 23.21 -14.14 14.00
N ALA A 201 24.06 -14.63 13.09
CA ALA A 201 25.41 -15.12 13.39
C ALA A 201 26.36 -13.99 13.80
N ASP A 202 27.09 -14.18 14.90
CA ASP A 202 28.13 -13.31 15.43
C ASP A 202 29.53 -13.85 15.07
N PRO A 203 30.25 -13.22 14.12
CA PRO A 203 31.53 -13.71 13.62
C PRO A 203 32.63 -13.75 14.69
N GLU A 204 32.61 -12.87 15.69
CA GLU A 204 33.66 -12.82 16.72
C GLU A 204 33.56 -13.99 17.70
N ARG A 205 32.33 -14.42 18.01
CA ARG A 205 32.11 -15.58 18.90
C ARG A 205 32.43 -16.91 18.23
N ALA A 206 32.27 -17.01 16.91
CA ALA A 206 32.68 -18.17 16.13
C ALA A 206 34.21 -18.45 16.22
N ILE A 207 35.03 -17.40 16.36
CA ILE A 207 36.50 -17.52 16.47
C ILE A 207 36.93 -18.09 17.83
N TYR A 208 36.20 -17.78 18.91
CA TYR A 208 36.49 -18.27 20.26
C TYR A 208 36.35 -19.80 20.37
N PHE A 209 35.30 -20.37 19.76
CA PHE A 209 35.05 -21.81 19.79
C PHE A 209 36.07 -22.63 18.99
N ARG A 210 36.57 -22.08 17.88
CA ARG A 210 37.64 -22.72 17.09
C ARG A 210 38.92 -22.93 17.93
N ARG A 211 39.25 -22.00 18.83
CA ARG A 211 40.41 -22.12 19.75
C ARG A 211 40.17 -23.13 20.87
N TYR A 212 38.93 -23.29 21.34
CA TYR A 212 38.58 -24.23 22.42
C TYR A 212 38.54 -25.69 21.92
N ALA A 213 38.02 -25.94 20.72
CA ALA A 213 37.99 -27.27 20.10
C ALA A 213 39.39 -27.82 19.79
N VAL A 214 40.32 -26.97 19.35
CA VAL A 214 41.71 -27.37 19.05
C VAL A 214 42.49 -27.78 20.32
N ARG A 215 42.19 -27.19 21.49
CA ARG A 215 42.83 -27.57 22.77
C ARG A 215 42.37 -28.93 23.31
N ASN A 216 41.17 -29.39 22.95
CA ASN A 216 40.60 -30.62 23.49
C ASN A 216 40.78 -31.86 22.59
N GLN A 217 41.30 -31.70 21.35
CA GLN A 217 41.64 -32.84 20.49
C GLN A 217 42.94 -33.55 20.91
N SER A 218 43.81 -32.90 21.68
CA SER A 218 45.08 -33.44 22.19
C SER A 218 44.95 -34.43 23.36
N ALA A 219 43.73 -34.82 23.77
CA ALA A 219 43.46 -35.66 24.94
C ALA A 219 42.70 -36.96 24.65
N ALA A 220 42.62 -37.43 23.40
CA ALA A 220 42.01 -38.72 23.09
C ALA A 220 43.02 -39.87 23.27
N PRO A 221 42.77 -40.86 24.17
CA PRO A 221 43.68 -41.98 24.36
C PRO A 221 43.58 -42.98 23.20
N SER A 222 44.73 -43.44 22.70
CA SER A 222 44.83 -44.44 21.64
C SER A 222 44.26 -45.79 22.08
N MET A 223 43.17 -46.25 21.47
CA MET A 223 42.76 -47.65 21.60
C MET A 223 43.70 -48.52 20.76
N LYS A 224 44.50 -49.36 21.43
CA LYS A 224 45.23 -50.46 20.79
C LYS A 224 44.23 -51.54 20.41
N HIS A 225 44.22 -51.93 19.14
CA HIS A 225 43.53 -53.12 18.66
C HIS A 225 44.25 -54.37 19.18
N THR A 226 43.51 -55.26 19.84
CA THR A 226 43.93 -56.63 20.09
C THR A 226 43.10 -57.52 19.17
N LEU A 227 43.80 -58.37 18.41
CA LEU A 227 43.29 -59.31 17.41
C LEU A 227 42.33 -60.34 18.00
#